data_AF-A0A6B1F2Q8-F1
#
_entry.id   AF-A0A6B1F2Q8-F1
#
_cell.length_a   1.000
_cell.length_b   1.000
_cell.length_c   1.000
_cell.angle_alpha   90.00
_cell.angle_beta   90.00
_cell.angle_gamma   90.00
#
_symmetry.space_group_name_H-M   'P 1'
#
loop_
_entity.id
_entity.type
_entity.pdbx_description
1 polymer ?
#
loop_
_entity_poly.entity_id
_entity_poly.type
_entity_poly.pdbx_seq_one_letter_code
_entity_poly.pdbx_strand_id
1 'polypeptide(L)'
;PDFFKLHARNPDRTIAIGGNSIVFMPGYGSPFVTDLDAGRRYATIEDFYKFVKLTYQSPYLHHSGGTVVEPVDVPVNKRHLDMVFAHLTLSDKPFMGGVTSPERARDSINMARIVFGSDFLDQNAVIQGNININSPFVFDETMSGALREYAAANQCVCVSPAIFGGAMGPVTPAAIAAQTLAEAMTGIALAQLVRPGCPVVMGSFHSTMNLRTGSLTFGTPEANLVNMALSQLGQRLGVPVRSGGGQITAANTPDGQAMQDSANAMWTTVMSGSHQVWHAVGWLEGGLTMSYEKFIMDLDNCGALLRMIQGMEVSEATLSKQSYLETGPGENFLSTSHTLANYTTANYETILPDTGPYETWKENGSPSAADQANRIWKEMLTNYKPPAMDDTIKSQLEEFVASRKEEMPDEWY
;
A
#
# COMPACT_ATOMS: atom_id res chain seq x y z
N PRO A 1 14.64 -15.41 -2.03
CA PRO A 1 13.75 -16.14 -2.97
C PRO A 1 13.19 -15.14 -3.99
N ASP A 2 13.00 -15.54 -5.24
CA ASP A 2 12.39 -14.73 -6.31
C ASP A 2 10.85 -14.69 -6.22
N PHE A 3 10.28 -15.63 -5.48
CA PHE A 3 8.86 -15.74 -5.21
C PHE A 3 8.62 -16.31 -3.80
N PHE A 4 7.62 -15.79 -3.09
CA PHE A 4 7.12 -16.37 -1.83
C PHE A 4 5.67 -15.99 -1.56
N LYS A 5 5.05 -16.66 -0.58
CA LYS A 5 3.72 -16.31 -0.07
C LYS A 5 3.85 -15.53 1.23
N LEU A 6 3.09 -14.44 1.35
CA LEU A 6 2.86 -13.78 2.63
C LEU A 6 1.47 -14.17 3.13
N HIS A 7 1.46 -15.00 4.17
CA HIS A 7 0.27 -15.66 4.67
C HIS A 7 -0.58 -14.71 5.49
N ALA A 8 -1.88 -14.73 5.21
CA ALA A 8 -2.87 -13.96 5.94
C ALA A 8 -3.58 -14.87 6.96
N ARG A 9 -4.22 -14.27 7.97
CA ARG A 9 -5.00 -15.03 8.97
C ARG A 9 -6.13 -15.81 8.32
N ASN A 10 -6.76 -15.22 7.32
CA ASN A 10 -7.65 -15.92 6.40
C ASN A 10 -6.84 -16.44 5.20
N PRO A 11 -6.66 -17.76 5.03
CA PRO A 11 -5.86 -18.32 3.94
C PRO A 11 -6.26 -17.87 2.55
N ASP A 12 -7.53 -17.52 2.32
CA ASP A 12 -8.04 -17.02 1.03
C ASP A 12 -7.49 -15.64 0.66
N ARG A 13 -6.90 -14.93 1.63
CA ARG A 13 -6.26 -13.63 1.47
C ARG A 13 -4.73 -13.70 1.49
N THR A 14 -4.15 -14.90 1.54
CA THR A 14 -2.71 -15.09 1.37
C THR A 14 -2.27 -14.53 0.01
N ILE A 15 -1.27 -13.66 0.01
CA ILE A 15 -0.77 -13.03 -1.21
C ILE A 15 0.50 -13.69 -1.71
N ALA A 16 0.66 -13.72 -3.02
CA ALA A 16 1.92 -14.03 -3.67
C ALA A 16 2.75 -12.75 -3.86
N ILE A 17 4.06 -12.83 -3.61
CA ILE A 17 5.01 -11.74 -3.84
C ILE A 17 6.12 -12.27 -4.72
N GLY A 18 6.14 -11.84 -5.98
CA GLY A 18 7.08 -12.30 -7.02
C GLY A 18 6.37 -12.74 -8.30
N GLY A 19 7.13 -13.01 -9.36
CA GLY A 19 6.57 -13.40 -10.65
C GLY A 19 5.67 -12.31 -11.25
N ASN A 20 4.44 -12.65 -11.64
CA ASN A 20 3.49 -11.71 -12.26
C ASN A 20 2.48 -11.14 -11.25
N SER A 21 2.70 -11.32 -9.94
CA SER A 21 1.80 -10.79 -8.90
C SER A 21 1.95 -9.28 -8.75
N ILE A 22 0.87 -8.58 -8.44
CA ILE A 22 0.91 -7.21 -7.94
C ILE A 22 0.09 -7.09 -6.65
N VAL A 23 0.63 -6.38 -5.66
CA VAL A 23 0.03 -6.21 -4.34
C VAL A 23 -0.09 -4.73 -4.04
N PHE A 24 -1.32 -4.23 -3.97
CA PHE A 24 -1.62 -2.86 -3.54
C PHE A 24 -1.81 -2.76 -2.03
N MET A 25 -1.20 -1.74 -1.43
CA MET A 25 -1.18 -1.49 0.01
C MET A 25 -1.52 -0.02 0.31
N PRO A 26 -2.14 0.30 1.45
CA PRO A 26 -2.43 1.69 1.82
C PRO A 26 -1.18 2.54 2.05
N GLY A 27 -1.38 3.82 2.34
CA GLY A 27 -0.35 4.72 2.86
C GLY A 27 0.38 4.16 4.09
N TYR A 28 1.55 4.73 4.38
CA TYR A 28 2.39 4.34 5.50
C TYR A 28 3.15 5.57 6.02
N GLY A 29 3.06 5.84 7.32
CA GLY A 29 3.92 6.76 8.08
C GLY A 29 3.36 8.16 8.33
N SER A 30 2.16 8.50 7.82
CA SER A 30 1.63 9.86 7.91
C SER A 30 1.17 10.22 9.33
N PRO A 31 1.72 11.29 9.95
CA PRO A 31 1.28 11.74 11.28
C PRO A 31 0.01 12.58 11.28
N PHE A 32 -0.42 13.05 10.11
CA PHE A 32 -1.64 13.83 9.96
C PHE A 32 -2.69 13.07 9.16
N VAL A 33 -3.95 13.41 9.42
CA VAL A 33 -5.09 13.06 8.60
C VAL A 33 -5.85 14.30 8.18
N THR A 34 -6.63 14.19 7.12
CA THR A 34 -7.60 15.21 6.72
C THR A 34 -8.87 14.59 6.15
N ASP A 35 -10.00 15.22 6.44
CA ASP A 35 -11.27 15.01 5.75
C ASP A 35 -11.94 16.37 5.49
N LEU A 36 -13.01 16.39 4.68
CA LEU A 36 -13.73 17.65 4.39
C LEU A 36 -14.46 18.23 5.61
N ASP A 37 -14.73 17.44 6.66
CA ASP A 37 -15.53 17.86 7.81
C ASP A 37 -14.69 18.51 8.92
N ALA A 38 -13.53 17.92 9.21
CA ALA A 38 -12.65 18.26 10.32
C ALA A 38 -11.33 18.91 9.86
N GLY A 39 -11.02 18.86 8.56
CA GLY A 39 -9.77 19.37 8.01
C GLY A 39 -8.55 18.62 8.52
N ARG A 40 -7.37 19.23 8.31
CA ARG A 40 -6.08 18.61 8.66
C ARG A 40 -5.82 18.66 10.15
N ARG A 41 -5.54 17.50 10.75
CA ARG A 41 -5.24 17.33 12.18
C ARG A 41 -4.28 16.17 12.39
N TYR A 42 -3.71 16.08 13.58
CA TYR A 42 -2.95 14.88 13.93
C TYR A 42 -3.84 13.63 13.91
N ALA A 43 -3.27 12.52 13.48
CA ALA A 43 -3.94 11.24 13.44
C ALA A 43 -4.04 10.62 14.83
N THR A 44 -5.16 9.95 15.09
CA THR A 44 -5.40 9.20 16.33
C THR A 44 -5.45 7.70 16.07
N ILE A 45 -5.49 6.90 17.14
CA ILE A 45 -5.72 5.46 17.02
C ILE A 45 -7.07 5.13 16.38
N GLU A 46 -8.08 6.00 16.55
CA GLU A 46 -9.36 5.85 15.86
C GLU A 46 -9.22 6.04 14.34
N ASP A 47 -8.37 6.97 13.88
CA ASP A 47 -8.08 7.09 12.46
C ASP A 47 -7.34 5.86 11.92
N PHE A 48 -6.40 5.32 12.69
CA PHE A 48 -5.75 4.06 12.37
C PHE A 48 -6.77 2.95 12.15
N TYR A 49 -7.71 2.77 13.09
CA TYR A 49 -8.77 1.77 12.98
C TYR A 49 -9.64 2.00 11.74
N LYS A 50 -10.01 3.25 11.44
CA LYS A 50 -10.80 3.58 10.24
C LYS A 50 -10.06 3.18 8.96
N PHE A 51 -8.78 3.52 8.81
CA PHE A 51 -8.02 3.14 7.62
C PHE A 51 -7.82 1.63 7.49
N VAL A 52 -7.64 0.90 8.59
CA VAL A 52 -7.62 -0.57 8.56
C VAL A 52 -8.96 -1.13 8.08
N LYS A 53 -10.09 -0.63 8.59
CA LYS A 53 -11.44 -1.04 8.18
C LYS A 53 -11.74 -0.72 6.71
N LEU A 54 -11.36 0.47 6.24
CA LEU A 54 -11.48 0.87 4.83
C LEU A 54 -10.63 -0.03 3.93
N THR A 55 -9.39 -0.29 4.34
CA THR A 55 -8.47 -1.18 3.61
C THR A 55 -9.00 -2.61 3.57
N TYR A 56 -9.56 -3.13 4.67
CA TYR A 56 -10.15 -4.46 4.72
C TYR A 56 -11.32 -4.62 3.75
N GLN A 57 -12.24 -3.65 3.72
CA GLN A 57 -13.43 -3.68 2.86
C GLN A 57 -13.12 -3.54 1.37
N SER A 58 -12.00 -2.91 1.03
CA SER A 58 -11.58 -2.75 -0.36
C SER A 58 -11.30 -4.10 -1.03
N PRO A 59 -11.85 -4.37 -2.23
CA PRO A 59 -11.46 -5.52 -3.03
C PRO A 59 -10.13 -5.32 -3.77
N TYR A 60 -9.64 -4.08 -3.87
CA TYR A 60 -8.47 -3.71 -4.66
C TYR A 60 -7.18 -3.59 -3.85
N LEU A 61 -7.29 -3.53 -2.52
CA LEU A 61 -6.15 -3.51 -1.59
C LEU A 61 -5.93 -4.92 -1.04
N HIS A 62 -4.73 -5.45 -1.22
CA HIS A 62 -4.43 -6.86 -0.99
C HIS A 62 -3.77 -7.10 0.37
N HIS A 63 -3.27 -6.03 0.99
CA HIS A 63 -2.51 -6.04 2.23
C HIS A 63 -3.06 -4.96 3.17
N SER A 64 -3.20 -5.26 4.46
CA SER A 64 -3.83 -4.35 5.44
C SER A 64 -3.01 -3.10 5.72
N GLY A 65 -1.70 -3.16 5.49
CA GLY A 65 -0.76 -2.05 5.71
C GLY A 65 0.13 -2.29 6.93
N GLY A 66 0.75 -1.20 7.39
CA GLY A 66 1.52 -1.13 8.63
C GLY A 66 1.14 0.11 9.41
N THR A 67 2.04 1.08 9.50
CA THR A 67 1.71 2.41 10.04
C THR A 67 0.80 3.20 9.10
N VAL A 68 -0.45 2.78 8.88
CA VAL A 68 -1.35 3.43 7.90
C VAL A 68 -1.52 4.92 8.18
N VAL A 69 -1.50 5.28 9.45
CA VAL A 69 -1.25 6.63 10.01
C VAL A 69 -0.51 6.46 11.34
N GLU A 70 0.10 7.53 11.86
CA GLU A 70 0.77 7.51 13.17
C GLU A 70 -0.22 7.94 14.29
N PRO A 71 -0.64 7.07 15.21
CA PRO A 71 -1.58 7.42 16.27
C PRO A 71 -0.88 8.23 17.38
N VAL A 72 -0.95 9.57 17.31
CA VAL A 72 -0.20 10.44 18.23
C VAL A 72 -0.80 10.54 19.63
N ASP A 73 -2.02 10.03 19.81
CA ASP A 73 -2.75 9.98 21.08
C ASP A 73 -2.44 8.73 21.91
N VAL A 74 -1.48 7.92 21.48
CA VAL A 74 -0.95 6.75 22.21
C VAL A 74 0.55 6.94 22.48
N PRO A 75 1.07 6.60 23.68
CA PRO A 75 2.50 6.67 23.97
C PRO A 75 3.37 6.01 22.89
N VAL A 76 4.48 6.67 22.52
CA VAL A 76 5.40 6.28 21.44
C VAL A 76 5.93 4.86 21.63
N ASN A 77 6.23 4.49 22.87
CA ASN A 77 6.75 3.17 23.20
C ASN A 77 5.70 2.05 23.23
N LYS A 78 4.40 2.38 23.17
CA LYS A 78 3.30 1.40 23.28
C LYS A 78 2.47 1.25 22.00
N ARG A 79 2.44 2.27 21.15
CA ARG A 79 1.52 2.32 20.00
C ARG A 79 1.68 1.19 18.98
N HIS A 80 2.86 0.57 18.86
CA HIS A 80 3.05 -0.58 17.97
C HIS A 80 2.15 -1.76 18.35
N LEU A 81 1.89 -1.95 19.65
CA LEU A 81 1.02 -3.00 20.16
C LEU A 81 -0.42 -2.80 19.67
N ASP A 82 -0.95 -1.58 19.80
CA ASP A 82 -2.31 -1.25 19.34
C ASP A 82 -2.45 -1.34 17.81
N MET A 83 -1.43 -0.90 17.08
CA MET A 83 -1.42 -0.93 15.62
C MET A 83 -1.41 -2.36 15.08
N VAL A 84 -0.54 -3.22 15.61
CA VAL A 84 -0.49 -4.65 15.22
C VAL A 84 -1.77 -5.36 15.64
N PHE A 85 -2.29 -5.07 16.84
CA PHE A 85 -3.55 -5.63 17.32
C PHE A 85 -4.70 -5.27 16.39
N ALA A 86 -4.80 -4.02 15.95
CA ALA A 86 -5.80 -3.56 15.00
C ALA A 86 -5.71 -4.29 13.65
N HIS A 87 -4.51 -4.50 13.11
CA HIS A 87 -4.35 -5.27 11.88
C HIS A 87 -4.82 -6.73 12.01
N LEU A 88 -4.54 -7.37 13.15
CA LEU A 88 -4.89 -8.77 13.38
C LEU A 88 -6.39 -8.97 13.65
N THR A 89 -7.06 -7.98 14.22
CA THR A 89 -8.46 -8.07 14.69
C THR A 89 -9.47 -7.37 13.79
N LEU A 90 -9.11 -6.23 13.20
CA LEU A 90 -9.99 -5.46 12.31
C LEU A 90 -9.84 -5.85 10.83
N SER A 91 -8.89 -6.71 10.52
CA SER A 91 -8.63 -7.25 9.18
C SER A 91 -8.21 -8.70 9.29
N ASP A 92 -8.30 -9.42 8.17
CA ASP A 92 -7.79 -10.77 8.00
C ASP A 92 -6.83 -10.86 6.79
N LYS A 93 -6.44 -9.70 6.22
CA LYS A 93 -5.41 -9.54 5.20
C LYS A 93 -4.00 -9.62 5.81
N PRO A 94 -2.95 -9.89 5.01
CA PRO A 94 -1.57 -9.77 5.48
C PRO A 94 -1.27 -8.37 6.03
N PHE A 95 -0.29 -8.25 6.92
CA PHE A 95 0.01 -7.01 7.64
C PHE A 95 1.51 -6.80 7.87
N MET A 96 1.88 -5.59 8.26
CA MET A 96 3.25 -5.23 8.60
C MET A 96 3.43 -5.11 10.11
N GLY A 97 4.62 -5.47 10.59
CA GLY A 97 4.99 -5.33 12.00
C GLY A 97 5.71 -4.01 12.30
N GLY A 98 5.91 -3.73 13.59
CA GLY A 98 6.63 -2.56 14.07
C GLY A 98 8.14 -2.65 13.84
N VAL A 99 8.72 -1.59 13.26
CA VAL A 99 10.16 -1.52 12.92
C VAL A 99 10.91 -0.45 13.71
N THR A 100 10.21 0.31 14.56
CA THR A 100 10.75 1.48 15.26
C THR A 100 11.64 1.12 16.45
N SER A 101 11.77 -0.16 16.79
CA SER A 101 12.85 -0.72 17.60
C SER A 101 12.94 -2.25 17.37
N PRO A 102 14.08 -2.90 17.70
CA PRO A 102 14.18 -4.36 17.67
C PRO A 102 13.24 -5.06 18.67
N GLU A 103 12.89 -4.39 19.78
CA GLU A 103 11.89 -4.90 20.72
C GLU A 103 10.49 -4.89 20.12
N ARG A 104 10.11 -3.84 19.38
CA ARG A 104 8.79 -3.72 18.74
C ARG A 104 8.62 -4.75 17.62
N ALA A 105 9.71 -5.08 16.94
CA ALA A 105 9.74 -6.18 15.98
C ALA A 105 9.48 -7.53 16.66
N ARG A 106 10.12 -7.79 17.81
CA ARG A 106 9.90 -9.01 18.61
C ARG A 106 8.48 -9.10 19.15
N ASP A 107 7.91 -8.00 19.65
CA ASP A 107 6.52 -7.95 20.08
C ASP A 107 5.57 -8.29 18.93
N SER A 108 5.80 -7.72 17.73
CA SER A 108 5.02 -8.05 16.53
C SER A 108 5.08 -9.54 16.19
N ILE A 109 6.27 -10.14 16.27
CA ILE A 109 6.48 -11.58 16.03
C ILE A 109 5.73 -12.41 17.09
N ASN A 110 5.79 -12.02 18.37
CA ASN A 110 5.10 -12.73 19.45
C ASN A 110 3.58 -12.66 19.29
N MET A 111 3.02 -11.51 18.92
CA MET A 111 1.60 -11.38 18.59
C MET A 111 1.22 -12.26 17.39
N ALA A 112 2.05 -12.31 16.36
CA ALA A 112 1.80 -13.21 15.23
C ALA A 112 1.91 -14.70 15.62
N ARG A 113 2.79 -15.09 16.55
CA ARG A 113 2.84 -16.47 17.08
C ARG A 113 1.54 -16.87 17.77
N ILE A 114 0.91 -15.94 18.50
CA ILE A 114 -0.41 -16.19 19.13
C ILE A 114 -1.47 -16.48 18.05
N VAL A 115 -1.45 -15.74 16.94
CA VAL A 115 -2.47 -15.87 15.88
C VAL A 115 -2.26 -17.05 14.96
N PHE A 116 -1.02 -17.27 14.51
CA PHE A 116 -0.69 -18.25 13.47
C PHE A 116 -0.15 -19.56 14.03
N GLY A 117 0.27 -19.57 15.31
CA GLY A 117 1.05 -20.66 15.90
C GLY A 117 2.54 -20.56 15.56
N SER A 118 3.40 -20.89 16.54
CA SER A 118 4.85 -20.81 16.40
C SER A 118 5.40 -21.68 15.27
N ASP A 119 4.95 -22.94 15.18
CA ASP A 119 5.43 -23.90 14.17
C ASP A 119 5.16 -23.41 12.74
N PHE A 120 4.03 -22.74 12.53
CA PHE A 120 3.67 -22.19 11.23
C PHE A 120 4.54 -20.98 10.89
N LEU A 121 4.69 -20.04 11.82
CA LEU A 121 5.47 -18.82 11.63
C LEU A 121 6.95 -19.11 11.36
N ASP A 122 7.52 -20.12 12.03
CA ASP A 122 8.94 -20.48 11.84
C ASP A 122 9.26 -20.97 10.42
N GLN A 123 8.24 -21.39 9.66
CA GLN A 123 8.35 -21.90 8.29
C GLN A 123 7.73 -20.98 7.23
N ASN A 124 6.87 -20.04 7.62
CA ASN A 124 6.10 -19.21 6.71
C ASN A 124 6.17 -17.72 7.09
N ALA A 125 6.26 -16.85 6.09
CA ALA A 125 6.13 -15.42 6.31
C ALA A 125 4.67 -15.05 6.54
N VAL A 126 4.39 -14.39 7.67
CA VAL A 126 3.07 -13.83 8.03
C VAL A 126 3.15 -12.33 8.31
N ILE A 127 4.36 -11.81 8.57
CA ILE A 127 4.65 -10.40 8.79
C ILE A 127 5.60 -9.89 7.71
N GLN A 128 5.39 -8.62 7.30
CA GLN A 128 6.36 -7.84 6.55
C GLN A 128 6.93 -6.68 7.38
N GLY A 129 8.25 -6.56 7.50
CA GLY A 129 8.94 -5.41 8.09
C GLY A 129 9.42 -4.41 7.02
N ASN A 130 9.16 -3.12 7.22
CA ASN A 130 9.76 -2.05 6.43
C ASN A 130 11.14 -1.66 6.97
N ILE A 131 12.22 -2.02 6.26
CA ILE A 131 13.58 -1.70 6.68
C ILE A 131 14.13 -0.59 5.81
N ASN A 132 14.06 0.65 6.29
CA ASN A 132 14.65 1.77 5.57
C ASN A 132 16.17 1.81 5.72
N ILE A 133 16.84 2.29 4.67
CA ILE A 133 18.26 2.67 4.76
C ILE A 133 18.30 4.18 4.91
N ASN A 134 19.10 4.66 5.87
CA ASN A 134 19.35 6.08 6.05
C ASN A 134 20.35 6.53 4.97
N SER A 135 19.84 6.79 3.78
CA SER A 135 20.65 7.12 2.63
C SER A 135 21.37 8.48 2.82
N PRO A 136 22.66 8.61 2.43
CA PRO A 136 23.45 7.62 1.70
C PRO A 136 24.20 6.62 2.62
N PHE A 137 24.05 5.33 2.33
CA PHE A 137 24.87 4.21 2.84
C PHE A 137 24.89 3.98 4.37
N VAL A 138 23.95 4.52 5.14
CA VAL A 138 23.89 4.29 6.60
C VAL A 138 22.82 3.26 6.97
N PHE A 139 23.25 2.20 7.65
CA PHE A 139 22.39 1.21 8.30
C PHE A 139 22.37 1.51 9.79
N ASP A 140 21.34 2.20 10.28
CA ASP A 140 21.22 2.56 11.69
C ASP A 140 20.86 1.34 12.56
N GLU A 141 21.09 1.48 13.87
CA GLU A 141 20.84 0.42 14.86
C GLU A 141 19.38 -0.04 14.88
N THR A 142 18.43 0.88 14.74
CA THR A 142 17.00 0.60 14.82
C THR A 142 16.56 -0.27 13.65
N MET A 143 16.80 0.18 12.42
CA MET A 143 16.40 -0.53 11.20
C MET A 143 17.17 -1.83 11.01
N SER A 144 18.49 -1.82 11.23
CA SER A 144 19.29 -3.04 11.11
C SER A 144 18.98 -4.07 12.20
N GLY A 145 18.65 -3.62 13.41
CA GLY A 145 18.19 -4.49 14.49
C GLY A 145 16.83 -5.11 14.18
N ALA A 146 15.83 -4.33 13.75
CA ALA A 146 14.53 -4.86 13.33
C ALA A 146 14.64 -5.85 12.15
N LEU A 147 15.52 -5.58 11.18
CA LEU A 147 15.83 -6.51 10.09
C LEU A 147 16.30 -7.86 10.62
N ARG A 148 17.24 -7.85 11.57
CA ARG A 148 17.80 -9.08 12.14
C ARG A 148 16.74 -9.89 12.89
N GLU A 149 15.85 -9.23 13.63
CA GLU A 149 14.75 -9.90 14.33
C GLU A 149 13.78 -10.58 13.36
N TYR A 150 13.30 -9.85 12.33
CA TYR A 150 12.41 -10.42 11.33
C TYR A 150 13.07 -11.53 10.52
N ALA A 151 14.32 -11.33 10.09
CA ALA A 151 15.04 -12.33 9.31
C ALA A 151 15.28 -13.61 10.12
N ALA A 152 15.66 -13.51 11.39
CA ALA A 152 15.82 -14.68 12.26
C ALA A 152 14.50 -15.47 12.40
N ALA A 153 13.38 -14.77 12.48
CA ALA A 153 12.04 -15.35 12.60
C ALA A 153 11.40 -15.78 11.26
N ASN A 154 12.14 -15.82 10.14
CA ASN A 154 11.62 -16.15 8.80
C ASN A 154 10.58 -15.17 8.23
N GLN A 155 10.51 -13.96 8.77
CA GLN A 155 9.52 -12.98 8.33
C GLN A 155 10.05 -12.14 7.17
N CYS A 156 9.15 -11.62 6.36
CA CYS A 156 9.51 -10.86 5.16
C CYS A 156 10.14 -9.52 5.56
N VAL A 157 11.28 -9.18 4.96
CA VAL A 157 11.88 -7.83 5.10
C VAL A 157 11.88 -7.11 3.76
N CYS A 158 11.30 -5.92 3.72
CA CYS A 158 11.39 -5.02 2.57
C CYS A 158 12.51 -4.02 2.82
N VAL A 159 13.65 -4.21 2.15
CA VAL A 159 14.83 -3.34 2.30
C VAL A 159 14.69 -2.14 1.37
N SER A 160 14.42 -0.96 1.92
CA SER A 160 14.02 0.22 1.16
C SER A 160 14.92 1.43 1.41
N PRO A 161 15.93 1.65 0.56
CA PRO A 161 16.60 2.95 0.45
C PRO A 161 15.62 4.11 0.26
N ALA A 162 15.89 5.24 0.90
CA ALA A 162 15.07 6.44 0.86
C ALA A 162 15.87 7.61 0.26
N ILE A 163 15.79 7.79 -1.05
CA ILE A 163 16.71 8.67 -1.80
C ILE A 163 15.96 9.79 -2.51
N PHE A 164 16.22 11.02 -2.09
CA PHE A 164 15.78 12.22 -2.80
C PHE A 164 16.95 12.85 -3.53
N GLY A 165 16.85 12.90 -4.86
CA GLY A 165 17.94 13.36 -5.73
C GLY A 165 18.33 14.79 -5.43
N GLY A 166 19.58 15.02 -5.01
CA GLY A 166 20.10 16.32 -4.61
C GLY A 166 20.21 16.52 -3.08
N ALA A 167 19.74 15.59 -2.26
CA ALA A 167 19.95 15.61 -0.80
C ALA A 167 20.53 14.29 -0.29
N MET A 168 19.77 13.19 -0.35
CA MET A 168 20.16 11.87 0.19
C MET A 168 20.90 11.02 -0.85
N GLY A 169 21.08 11.56 -2.05
CA GLY A 169 21.85 10.96 -3.12
C GLY A 169 22.12 11.97 -4.24
N PRO A 170 22.89 11.58 -5.27
CA PRO A 170 23.17 12.43 -6.42
C PRO A 170 21.88 12.83 -7.17
N VAL A 171 21.94 13.93 -7.91
CA VAL A 171 20.76 14.50 -8.58
C VAL A 171 20.31 13.73 -9.83
N THR A 172 21.16 12.88 -10.41
CA THR A 172 20.88 12.23 -11.70
C THR A 172 20.19 10.88 -11.53
N PRO A 173 19.18 10.55 -12.36
CA PRO A 173 18.45 9.27 -12.29
C PRO A 173 19.34 8.02 -12.25
N ALA A 174 20.36 7.96 -13.11
CA ALA A 174 21.26 6.81 -13.18
C ALA A 174 22.04 6.61 -11.87
N ALA A 175 22.46 7.70 -11.23
CA ALA A 175 23.19 7.63 -9.96
C ALA A 175 22.26 7.25 -8.80
N ILE A 176 21.02 7.73 -8.77
CA ILE A 176 20.00 7.29 -7.81
C ILE A 176 19.76 5.78 -7.96
N ALA A 177 19.53 5.29 -9.18
CA ALA A 177 19.31 3.86 -9.42
C ALA A 177 20.51 3.00 -8.96
N ALA A 178 21.73 3.44 -9.25
CA ALA A 178 22.94 2.75 -8.82
C ALA A 178 23.10 2.73 -7.29
N GLN A 179 22.87 3.86 -6.62
CA GLN A 179 22.92 3.96 -5.16
C GLN A 179 21.85 3.10 -4.51
N THR A 180 20.60 3.17 -4.97
CA THR A 180 19.49 2.35 -4.48
C THR A 180 19.83 0.87 -4.57
N LEU A 181 20.34 0.41 -5.73
CA LEU A 181 20.70 -1.00 -5.90
C LEU A 181 21.79 -1.42 -4.92
N ALA A 182 22.84 -0.62 -4.73
CA ALA A 182 23.94 -0.92 -3.82
C ALA A 182 23.48 -1.00 -2.35
N GLU A 183 22.68 -0.03 -1.91
CA GLU A 183 22.10 -0.02 -0.55
C GLU A 183 21.15 -1.21 -0.34
N ALA A 184 20.25 -1.47 -1.29
CA ALA A 184 19.30 -2.57 -1.18
C ALA A 184 19.99 -3.93 -1.17
N MET A 185 20.98 -4.16 -2.04
CA MET A 185 21.77 -5.40 -2.05
C MET A 185 22.51 -5.63 -0.73
N THR A 186 23.00 -4.57 -0.09
CA THR A 186 23.68 -4.66 1.21
C THR A 186 22.71 -5.11 2.31
N GLY A 187 21.51 -4.53 2.38
CA GLY A 187 20.50 -4.96 3.35
C GLY A 187 19.95 -6.36 3.07
N ILE A 188 19.77 -6.72 1.80
CA ILE A 188 19.40 -8.08 1.40
C ILE A 188 20.47 -9.08 1.84
N ALA A 189 21.75 -8.77 1.60
CA ALA A 189 22.85 -9.62 2.04
C ALA A 189 22.85 -9.80 3.57
N LEU A 190 22.60 -8.73 4.34
CA LEU A 190 22.46 -8.83 5.79
C LEU A 190 21.33 -9.79 6.20
N ALA A 191 20.15 -9.69 5.58
CA ALA A 191 19.04 -10.60 5.87
C ALA A 191 19.40 -12.07 5.57
N GLN A 192 20.09 -12.32 4.46
CA GLN A 192 20.53 -13.67 4.09
C GLN A 192 21.66 -14.20 4.99
N LEU A 193 22.51 -13.33 5.53
CA LEU A 193 23.53 -13.71 6.54
C LEU A 193 22.89 -14.08 7.88
N VAL A 194 21.79 -13.44 8.26
CA VAL A 194 21.03 -13.80 9.47
C VAL A 194 20.32 -15.13 9.28
N ARG A 195 19.63 -15.29 8.15
CA ARG A 195 18.92 -16.53 7.81
C ARG A 195 18.91 -16.75 6.29
N PRO A 196 19.69 -17.72 5.78
CA PRO A 196 19.63 -18.10 4.38
C PRO A 196 18.21 -18.50 3.97
N GLY A 197 17.73 -17.94 2.87
CA GLY A 197 16.37 -18.18 2.38
C GLY A 197 15.30 -17.27 2.99
N CYS A 198 15.66 -16.35 3.91
CA CYS A 198 14.74 -15.34 4.42
C CYS A 198 14.00 -14.64 3.25
N PRO A 199 12.67 -14.49 3.31
CA PRO A 199 11.91 -13.73 2.32
C PRO A 199 12.32 -12.26 2.34
N VAL A 200 12.64 -11.72 1.17
CA VAL A 200 13.10 -10.34 1.02
C VAL A 200 12.42 -9.68 -0.16
N VAL A 201 12.16 -8.38 -0.04
CA VAL A 201 11.73 -7.52 -1.14
C VAL A 201 12.76 -6.41 -1.31
N MET A 202 13.22 -6.20 -2.54
CA MET A 202 14.01 -5.03 -2.88
C MET A 202 13.08 -3.82 -2.95
N GLY A 203 13.18 -2.95 -1.95
CA GLY A 203 12.44 -1.71 -1.86
C GLY A 203 13.17 -0.55 -2.53
N SER A 204 12.43 0.47 -2.94
CA SER A 204 12.93 1.82 -3.09
C SER A 204 11.84 2.81 -2.73
N PHE A 205 12.24 3.90 -2.08
CA PHE A 205 11.45 5.12 -2.02
C PHE A 205 12.33 6.25 -2.52
N HIS A 206 12.04 6.75 -3.71
CA HIS A 206 12.86 7.77 -4.34
C HIS A 206 12.00 8.85 -4.97
N SER A 207 12.53 10.07 -4.96
CA SER A 207 11.88 11.18 -5.65
C SER A 207 12.87 12.27 -6.02
N THR A 208 12.37 13.28 -6.71
CA THR A 208 13.12 14.49 -7.04
C THR A 208 12.81 15.61 -6.06
N MET A 209 13.56 16.71 -6.17
CA MET A 209 13.27 17.96 -5.46
C MET A 209 13.32 19.14 -6.41
N ASN A 210 12.56 20.18 -6.07
CA ASN A 210 12.76 21.49 -6.65
C ASN A 210 14.00 22.13 -6.01
N LEU A 211 15.13 22.14 -6.73
CA LEU A 211 16.40 22.68 -6.23
C LEU A 211 16.38 24.17 -5.85
N ARG A 212 15.38 24.92 -6.33
CA ARG A 212 15.23 26.34 -5.96
C ARG A 212 14.55 26.49 -4.60
N THR A 213 13.56 25.67 -4.30
CA THR A 213 12.75 25.79 -3.08
C THR A 213 13.11 24.77 -2.00
N GLY A 214 13.87 23.72 -2.36
CA GLY A 214 14.15 22.57 -1.50
C GLY A 214 12.96 21.61 -1.34
N SER A 215 11.82 21.90 -1.98
CA SER A 215 10.60 21.10 -1.82
C SER A 215 10.69 19.77 -2.55
N LEU A 216 10.21 18.70 -1.92
CA LEU A 216 10.07 17.40 -2.58
C LEU A 216 9.02 17.50 -3.71
N THR A 217 9.29 16.84 -4.83
CA THR A 217 8.37 16.73 -5.95
C THR A 217 8.07 15.26 -6.21
N PHE A 218 6.90 14.94 -6.74
CA PHE A 218 6.43 13.57 -6.94
C PHE A 218 5.81 13.41 -8.33
N GLY A 219 5.69 12.17 -8.81
CA GLY A 219 5.14 11.88 -10.14
C GLY A 219 5.98 12.41 -11.30
N THR A 220 7.23 12.83 -11.04
CA THR A 220 8.10 13.44 -12.04
C THR A 220 8.68 12.41 -13.02
N PRO A 221 8.94 12.80 -14.28
CA PRO A 221 9.54 11.90 -15.28
C PRO A 221 10.85 11.25 -14.80
N GLU A 222 11.70 12.00 -14.12
CA GLU A 222 12.99 11.53 -13.63
C GLU A 222 12.83 10.43 -12.58
N ALA A 223 11.94 10.63 -11.60
CA ALA A 223 11.64 9.62 -10.59
C ALA A 223 11.01 8.36 -11.22
N ASN A 224 10.15 8.55 -12.23
CA ASN A 224 9.51 7.46 -12.95
C ASN A 224 10.51 6.64 -13.79
N LEU A 225 11.51 7.27 -14.41
CA LEU A 225 12.58 6.55 -15.10
C LEU A 225 13.41 5.68 -14.14
N VAL A 226 13.72 6.20 -12.95
CA VAL A 226 14.40 5.42 -11.89
C VAL A 226 13.55 4.21 -11.48
N ASN A 227 12.24 4.40 -11.33
CA ASN A 227 11.32 3.33 -10.98
C ASN A 227 11.31 2.17 -12.01
N MET A 228 11.24 2.52 -13.30
CA MET A 228 11.31 1.54 -14.38
C MET A 228 12.65 0.79 -14.39
N ALA A 229 13.76 1.50 -14.15
CA ALA A 229 15.08 0.88 -14.08
C ALA A 229 15.22 -0.07 -12.88
N LEU A 230 14.79 0.35 -11.69
CA LEU A 230 14.87 -0.45 -10.47
C LEU A 230 14.00 -1.70 -10.52
N SER A 231 12.83 -1.62 -11.16
CA SER A 231 11.99 -2.81 -11.38
C SER A 231 12.73 -3.87 -12.20
N GLN A 232 13.39 -3.47 -13.30
CA GLN A 232 14.21 -4.37 -14.11
C GLN A 232 15.44 -4.87 -13.37
N LEU A 233 16.12 -4.01 -12.59
CA LEU A 233 17.30 -4.39 -11.80
C LEU A 233 16.96 -5.41 -10.71
N GLY A 234 15.84 -5.24 -10.01
CA GLY A 234 15.41 -6.19 -8.98
C GLY A 234 14.97 -7.53 -9.55
N GLN A 235 14.30 -7.53 -10.71
CA GLN A 235 14.00 -8.77 -11.45
C GLN A 235 15.29 -9.49 -11.86
N ARG A 236 16.31 -8.76 -12.35
CA ARG A 236 17.63 -9.34 -12.68
C ARG A 236 18.40 -9.84 -11.45
N LEU A 237 18.20 -9.22 -10.29
CA LEU A 237 18.75 -9.65 -9.01
C LEU A 237 18.06 -10.93 -8.49
N GLY A 238 16.89 -11.28 -9.03
CA GLY A 238 16.13 -12.47 -8.64
C GLY A 238 15.39 -12.30 -7.32
N VAL A 239 14.88 -11.10 -7.05
CA VAL A 239 14.08 -10.80 -5.86
C VAL A 239 12.82 -10.01 -6.23
N PRO A 240 11.70 -10.18 -5.48
CA PRO A 240 10.55 -9.32 -5.63
C PRO A 240 10.90 -7.85 -5.38
N VAL A 241 10.12 -6.96 -5.99
CA VAL A 241 10.40 -5.54 -6.05
C VAL A 241 9.22 -4.72 -5.55
N ARG A 242 9.52 -3.80 -4.63
CA ARG A 242 8.70 -2.63 -4.31
C ARG A 242 9.48 -1.42 -4.80
N SER A 243 9.09 -0.82 -5.92
CA SER A 243 9.85 0.30 -6.49
C SER A 243 8.96 1.51 -6.72
N GLY A 244 9.54 2.68 -6.48
CA GLY A 244 8.85 3.98 -6.63
C GLY A 244 7.82 4.22 -5.54
N GLY A 245 6.66 4.72 -5.94
CA GLY A 245 5.50 4.84 -5.07
C GLY A 245 4.21 4.61 -5.85
N GLY A 246 3.13 4.35 -5.11
CA GLY A 246 1.77 4.27 -5.64
C GLY A 246 1.24 5.65 -6.02
N GLN A 247 0.16 6.05 -5.38
CA GLN A 247 -0.53 7.30 -5.67
C GLN A 247 0.01 8.44 -4.80
N ILE A 248 1.25 8.83 -5.10
CA ILE A 248 2.04 9.82 -4.34
C ILE A 248 1.98 11.22 -4.96
N THR A 249 1.96 12.26 -4.12
CA THR A 249 1.90 13.66 -4.55
C THR A 249 2.45 14.61 -3.48
N ALA A 250 2.87 15.82 -3.90
CA ALA A 250 3.18 16.94 -3.01
C ALA A 250 1.93 17.80 -2.67
N ALA A 251 0.80 17.60 -3.34
CA ALA A 251 -0.40 18.41 -3.16
C ALA A 251 -0.96 18.30 -1.74
N ASN A 252 -1.47 19.41 -1.21
CA ASN A 252 -2.03 19.49 0.15
C ASN A 252 -3.51 19.05 0.22
N THR A 253 -4.17 18.96 -0.94
CA THR A 253 -5.61 18.66 -1.07
C THR A 253 -5.83 17.64 -2.17
N PRO A 254 -6.92 16.86 -2.13
CA PRO A 254 -7.24 15.89 -3.18
C PRO A 254 -7.79 16.56 -4.45
N ASP A 255 -6.93 17.31 -5.13
CA ASP A 255 -7.27 18.12 -6.31
C ASP A 255 -6.67 17.58 -7.61
N GLY A 256 -6.73 18.38 -8.69
CA GLY A 256 -6.15 18.02 -9.98
C GLY A 256 -4.65 17.75 -9.94
N GLN A 257 -3.88 18.48 -9.12
CA GLN A 257 -2.45 18.21 -8.95
C GLN A 257 -2.26 16.86 -8.26
N ALA A 258 -3.00 16.61 -7.18
CA ALA A 258 -2.91 15.36 -6.43
C ALA A 258 -3.14 14.15 -7.32
N MET A 259 -4.17 14.20 -8.15
CA MET A 259 -4.51 13.10 -9.06
C MET A 259 -3.53 12.99 -10.24
N GLN A 260 -3.01 14.10 -10.78
CA GLN A 260 -2.03 14.06 -11.86
C GLN A 260 -0.71 13.43 -11.42
N ASP A 261 -0.15 13.89 -10.29
CA ASP A 261 1.10 13.32 -9.73
C ASP A 261 0.91 11.83 -9.43
N SER A 262 -0.21 11.49 -8.78
CA SER A 262 -0.55 10.12 -8.38
C SER A 262 -0.71 9.19 -9.56
N ALA A 263 -1.45 9.61 -10.61
CA ALA A 263 -1.66 8.79 -11.80
C ALA A 263 -0.34 8.53 -12.53
N ASN A 264 0.52 9.53 -12.68
CA ASN A 264 1.82 9.38 -13.32
C ASN A 264 2.72 8.37 -12.58
N ALA A 265 2.79 8.48 -11.25
CA ALA A 265 3.59 7.57 -10.42
C ALA A 265 3.01 6.14 -10.43
N MET A 266 1.71 6.01 -10.16
CA MET A 266 1.02 4.73 -10.08
C MET A 266 1.08 3.96 -11.39
N TRP A 267 0.81 4.63 -12.52
CA TRP A 267 0.89 4.02 -13.84
C TRP A 267 2.29 3.48 -14.13
N THR A 268 3.32 4.28 -13.84
CA THR A 268 4.71 3.85 -14.00
C THR A 268 5.01 2.62 -13.16
N THR A 269 4.62 2.60 -11.89
CA THR A 269 4.88 1.50 -10.96
C THR A 269 4.20 0.20 -11.39
N VAL A 270 2.95 0.28 -11.86
CA VAL A 270 2.21 -0.88 -12.36
C VAL A 270 2.83 -1.41 -13.65
N MET A 271 3.11 -0.52 -14.61
CA MET A 271 3.64 -0.90 -15.92
C MET A 271 5.11 -1.34 -15.88
N SER A 272 5.85 -0.98 -14.83
CA SER A 272 7.25 -1.43 -14.66
C SER A 272 7.39 -2.87 -14.19
N GLY A 273 6.30 -3.55 -13.84
CA GLY A 273 6.32 -4.89 -13.29
C GLY A 273 6.77 -4.93 -11.82
N SER A 274 6.43 -3.90 -11.04
CA SER A 274 6.60 -3.94 -9.58
C SER A 274 5.66 -4.96 -8.96
N HIS A 275 6.13 -5.66 -7.93
CA HIS A 275 5.37 -6.72 -7.26
C HIS A 275 4.56 -6.19 -6.07
N GLN A 276 5.03 -5.11 -5.45
CA GLN A 276 4.30 -4.40 -4.39
C GLN A 276 4.24 -2.91 -4.67
N VAL A 277 3.07 -2.34 -4.42
CA VAL A 277 2.80 -0.91 -4.52
C VAL A 277 2.34 -0.41 -3.17
N TRP A 278 3.25 0.28 -2.48
CA TRP A 278 2.93 0.95 -1.23
C TRP A 278 2.39 2.34 -1.52
N HIS A 279 1.64 2.90 -0.58
CA HIS A 279 1.01 4.20 -0.77
C HIS A 279 0.08 4.18 -1.99
N ALA A 280 -0.58 3.05 -2.25
CA ALA A 280 -1.51 2.93 -3.35
C ALA A 280 -2.75 3.82 -3.14
N VAL A 281 -3.04 4.22 -1.89
CA VAL A 281 -4.19 5.07 -1.55
C VAL A 281 -3.89 6.05 -0.40
N GLY A 282 -4.49 7.24 -0.48
CA GLY A 282 -4.69 8.18 0.62
C GLY A 282 -3.59 9.23 0.83
N TRP A 283 -2.45 9.11 0.14
CA TRP A 283 -1.28 9.96 0.34
C TRP A 283 -1.49 11.41 -0.14
N LEU A 284 -1.16 12.38 0.70
CA LEU A 284 -1.03 13.81 0.40
C LEU A 284 0.20 14.41 1.07
N GLU A 285 0.53 15.66 0.70
CA GLU A 285 1.51 16.51 1.36
C GLU A 285 2.88 15.83 1.51
N GLY A 286 3.33 15.17 0.43
CA GLY A 286 4.61 14.46 0.43
C GLY A 286 4.73 13.36 1.50
N GLY A 287 3.60 12.82 1.96
CA GLY A 287 3.52 11.72 2.92
C GLY A 287 3.21 12.16 4.33
N LEU A 288 3.06 13.46 4.58
CA LEU A 288 2.73 13.96 5.91
C LEU A 288 1.25 13.72 6.26
N THR A 289 0.37 13.63 5.27
CA THR A 289 -1.08 13.57 5.49
C THR A 289 -1.72 12.38 4.76
N MET A 290 -2.56 11.63 5.47
CA MET A 290 -3.50 10.68 4.88
C MET A 290 -4.89 11.31 4.77
N SER A 291 -5.45 11.41 3.56
CA SER A 291 -6.80 11.93 3.34
C SER A 291 -7.81 10.82 3.13
N TYR A 292 -8.97 10.94 3.78
CA TYR A 292 -10.08 10.01 3.60
C TYR A 292 -10.70 10.12 2.20
N GLU A 293 -10.85 11.33 1.65
CA GLU A 293 -11.34 11.52 0.28
C GLU A 293 -10.32 11.01 -0.75
N LYS A 294 -9.05 11.36 -0.57
CA LYS A 294 -7.96 10.88 -1.43
C LYS A 294 -7.88 9.35 -1.41
N PHE A 295 -8.15 8.71 -0.27
CA PHE A 295 -8.18 7.26 -0.17
C PHE A 295 -9.22 6.64 -1.12
N ILE A 296 -10.43 7.20 -1.18
CA ILE A 296 -11.49 6.69 -2.07
C ILE A 296 -11.18 7.00 -3.55
N MET A 297 -10.70 8.21 -3.85
CA MET A 297 -10.31 8.57 -5.22
C MET A 297 -9.20 7.67 -5.76
N ASP A 298 -8.20 7.42 -4.92
CA ASP A 298 -7.12 6.51 -5.24
C ASP A 298 -7.62 5.06 -5.36
N LEU A 299 -8.53 4.65 -4.48
CA LEU A 299 -9.08 3.31 -4.48
C LEU A 299 -9.83 3.01 -5.79
N ASP A 300 -10.55 3.98 -6.33
CA ASP A 300 -11.20 3.85 -7.64
C ASP A 300 -10.16 3.63 -8.75
N ASN A 301 -9.10 4.43 -8.75
CA ASN A 301 -8.02 4.27 -9.73
C ASN A 301 -7.29 2.91 -9.59
N CYS A 302 -7.15 2.38 -8.37
CA CYS A 302 -6.65 1.03 -8.15
C CYS A 302 -7.52 -0.01 -8.87
N GLY A 303 -8.85 0.09 -8.76
CA GLY A 303 -9.77 -0.82 -9.46
C GLY A 303 -9.65 -0.74 -10.98
N ALA A 304 -9.60 0.48 -11.52
CA ALA A 304 -9.42 0.72 -12.94
C ALA A 304 -8.09 0.12 -13.47
N LEU A 305 -7.00 0.31 -12.73
CA LEU A 305 -5.68 -0.25 -13.10
C LEU A 305 -5.64 -1.76 -13.00
N LEU A 306 -6.26 -2.37 -11.98
CA LEU A 306 -6.36 -3.83 -11.88
C LEU A 306 -7.16 -4.42 -13.04
N ARG A 307 -8.24 -3.76 -13.48
CA ARG A 307 -8.97 -4.16 -14.69
C ARG A 307 -8.08 -4.06 -15.92
N MET A 308 -7.34 -2.96 -16.06
CA MET A 308 -6.47 -2.73 -17.21
C MET A 308 -5.38 -3.80 -17.36
N ILE A 309 -4.68 -4.16 -16.28
CA ILE A 309 -3.58 -5.12 -16.35
C ILE A 309 -4.02 -6.57 -16.56
N GLN A 310 -5.32 -6.86 -16.50
CA GLN A 310 -5.87 -8.15 -16.97
C GLN A 310 -5.74 -8.29 -18.50
N GLY A 311 -5.44 -7.19 -19.21
CA GLY A 311 -5.27 -7.17 -20.64
C GLY A 311 -6.59 -7.22 -21.40
N MET A 312 -6.49 -7.50 -22.70
CA MET A 312 -7.64 -7.62 -23.60
C MET A 312 -7.78 -9.08 -24.02
N GLU A 313 -8.90 -9.70 -23.70
CA GLU A 313 -9.23 -11.03 -24.20
C GLU A 313 -9.59 -10.95 -25.70
N VAL A 314 -8.91 -11.74 -26.52
CA VAL A 314 -9.18 -11.83 -27.96
C VAL A 314 -9.68 -13.23 -28.28
N SER A 315 -10.98 -13.33 -28.53
CA SER A 315 -11.68 -14.54 -28.95
C SER A 315 -12.74 -14.22 -30.00
N GLU A 316 -13.31 -15.25 -30.62
CA GLU A 316 -14.43 -15.06 -31.56
C GLU A 316 -15.62 -14.38 -30.88
N ALA A 317 -15.87 -14.70 -29.60
CA ALA A 317 -16.92 -14.10 -28.81
C ALA A 317 -16.66 -12.60 -28.55
N THR A 318 -15.44 -12.22 -28.11
CA THR A 318 -15.13 -10.82 -27.78
C THR A 318 -14.98 -9.92 -29.02
N LEU A 319 -14.61 -10.49 -30.18
CA LEU A 319 -14.63 -9.76 -31.46
C LEU A 319 -16.05 -9.55 -31.99
N SER A 320 -17.00 -10.39 -31.59
CA SER A 320 -18.44 -10.31 -31.87
C SER A 320 -18.81 -9.92 -33.30
N LYS A 321 -18.33 -10.68 -34.30
CA LYS A 321 -18.72 -10.49 -35.71
C LYS A 321 -20.25 -10.45 -35.88
N GLN A 322 -20.97 -11.26 -35.10
CA GLN A 322 -22.42 -11.36 -35.17
C GLN A 322 -23.13 -10.04 -34.84
N SER A 323 -22.61 -9.24 -33.90
CA SER A 323 -23.20 -7.94 -33.58
C SER A 323 -23.25 -6.99 -34.76
N TYR A 324 -22.23 -7.00 -35.62
CA TYR A 324 -22.20 -6.17 -36.84
C TYR A 324 -23.22 -6.64 -37.87
N LEU A 325 -23.53 -7.94 -37.91
CA LEU A 325 -24.56 -8.50 -38.77
C LEU A 325 -25.97 -8.23 -38.22
N GLU A 326 -26.13 -8.19 -36.89
CA GLU A 326 -27.40 -7.86 -36.22
C GLU A 326 -27.82 -6.40 -36.43
N THR A 327 -26.90 -5.45 -36.29
CA THR A 327 -27.21 -4.00 -36.39
C THR A 327 -27.19 -3.48 -37.82
N GLY A 328 -26.18 -3.89 -38.60
CA GLY A 328 -25.89 -3.32 -39.92
C GLY A 328 -25.23 -1.93 -39.87
N PRO A 329 -24.82 -1.40 -41.04
CA PRO A 329 -24.12 -0.11 -41.12
C PRO A 329 -25.00 1.07 -40.70
N GLY A 330 -24.49 1.94 -39.83
CA GLY A 330 -25.15 3.19 -39.39
C GLY A 330 -26.02 3.06 -38.14
N GLU A 331 -26.24 1.83 -37.64
CA GLU A 331 -27.03 1.55 -36.44
C GLU A 331 -26.15 1.41 -35.18
N ASN A 332 -26.77 1.52 -34.00
CA ASN A 332 -26.09 1.38 -32.71
C ASN A 332 -26.17 -0.05 -32.16
N PHE A 333 -25.29 -0.38 -31.20
CA PHE A 333 -25.11 -1.73 -30.68
C PHE A 333 -25.88 -2.02 -29.37
N LEU A 334 -26.68 -1.08 -28.87
CA LEU A 334 -27.28 -1.15 -27.53
C LEU A 334 -28.22 -2.35 -27.36
N SER A 335 -28.91 -2.75 -28.43
CA SER A 335 -29.89 -3.84 -28.43
C SER A 335 -29.34 -5.19 -28.92
N THR A 336 -28.05 -5.29 -29.27
CA THR A 336 -27.48 -6.54 -29.77
C THR A 336 -27.41 -7.60 -28.68
N SER A 337 -27.48 -8.86 -29.10
CA SER A 337 -27.37 -10.01 -28.19
C SER A 337 -26.08 -9.96 -27.38
N HIS A 338 -24.99 -9.54 -28.02
CA HIS A 338 -23.68 -9.39 -27.37
C HIS A 338 -23.69 -8.32 -26.29
N THR A 339 -24.23 -7.12 -26.55
CA THR A 339 -24.29 -6.06 -25.53
C THR A 339 -25.14 -6.51 -24.35
N LEU A 340 -26.32 -7.08 -24.60
CA LEU A 340 -27.21 -7.57 -23.54
C LEU A 340 -26.58 -8.71 -22.70
N ALA A 341 -25.73 -9.54 -23.30
CA ALA A 341 -25.01 -10.59 -22.59
C ALA A 341 -23.82 -10.07 -21.75
N ASN A 342 -23.23 -8.93 -22.12
CA ASN A 342 -21.96 -8.47 -21.55
C ASN A 342 -22.02 -7.13 -20.80
N TYR A 343 -23.13 -6.39 -20.84
CA TYR A 343 -23.16 -5.00 -20.36
C TYR A 343 -22.77 -4.84 -18.88
N THR A 344 -23.02 -5.85 -18.03
CA THR A 344 -22.68 -5.84 -16.60
C THR A 344 -21.21 -6.15 -16.31
N THR A 345 -20.46 -6.70 -17.26
CA THR A 345 -19.08 -7.16 -17.05
C THR A 345 -18.09 -6.57 -18.04
N ALA A 346 -18.56 -5.88 -19.09
CA ALA A 346 -17.71 -5.33 -20.13
C ALA A 346 -16.77 -4.24 -19.58
N ASN A 347 -17.33 -3.33 -18.77
CA ASN A 347 -16.65 -2.14 -18.31
C ASN A 347 -16.34 -2.20 -16.81
N TYR A 348 -15.27 -1.51 -16.41
CA TYR A 348 -15.04 -1.20 -15.00
C TYR A 348 -16.10 -0.20 -14.52
N GLU A 349 -16.75 -0.51 -13.40
CA GLU A 349 -17.67 0.41 -12.74
C GLU A 349 -16.93 1.20 -11.67
N THR A 350 -16.87 2.53 -11.87
CA THR A 350 -16.24 3.44 -10.90
C THR A 350 -17.03 3.49 -9.60
N ILE A 351 -16.31 3.58 -8.47
CA ILE A 351 -16.93 3.86 -7.17
C ILE A 351 -17.26 5.35 -6.97
N LEU A 352 -16.83 6.23 -7.89
CA LEU A 352 -17.13 7.66 -7.94
C LEU A 352 -17.99 8.01 -9.17
N PRO A 353 -19.23 7.50 -9.28
CA PRO A 353 -20.04 7.65 -10.48
C PRO A 353 -20.54 9.10 -10.64
N ASP A 354 -20.00 9.79 -11.64
CA ASP A 354 -20.62 10.99 -12.21
C ASP A 354 -20.40 11.01 -13.73
N THR A 355 -21.29 10.33 -14.44
CA THR A 355 -21.25 10.17 -15.90
C THR A 355 -22.51 10.74 -16.58
N GLY A 356 -23.29 11.52 -15.83
CA GLY A 356 -24.56 12.08 -16.28
C GLY A 356 -24.43 13.41 -17.02
N PRO A 357 -25.50 13.90 -17.65
CA PRO A 357 -25.56 15.24 -18.23
C PRO A 357 -25.33 16.33 -17.19
N TYR A 358 -24.79 17.47 -17.63
CA TYR A 358 -24.52 18.63 -16.79
C TYR A 358 -25.73 19.10 -15.98
N GLU A 359 -26.92 19.06 -16.59
CA GLU A 359 -28.17 19.48 -15.97
C GLU A 359 -28.49 18.64 -14.74
N THR A 360 -28.36 17.32 -14.82
CA THR A 360 -28.59 16.40 -13.69
C THR A 360 -27.53 16.59 -12.60
N TRP A 361 -26.26 16.73 -12.98
CA TRP A 361 -25.18 17.03 -12.02
C TRP A 361 -25.45 18.33 -11.26
N LYS A 362 -25.89 19.37 -11.98
CA LYS A 362 -26.23 20.68 -11.42
C LYS A 362 -27.42 20.60 -10.47
N GLU A 363 -28.50 19.91 -10.86
CA GLU A 363 -29.68 19.68 -10.03
C GLU A 363 -29.36 18.91 -8.74
N ASN A 364 -28.38 18.00 -8.80
CA ASN A 364 -27.87 17.26 -7.65
C ASN A 364 -26.88 18.04 -6.77
N GLY A 365 -26.75 19.35 -6.97
CA GLY A 365 -25.91 20.21 -6.13
C GLY A 365 -24.48 20.37 -6.60
N SER A 366 -24.16 19.93 -7.82
CA SER A 366 -22.83 20.07 -8.43
C SER A 366 -21.68 19.44 -7.62
N PRO A 367 -21.82 18.18 -7.14
CA PRO A 367 -20.82 17.57 -6.27
C PRO A 367 -19.48 17.39 -6.98
N SER A 368 -18.39 17.70 -6.29
CA SER A 368 -17.05 17.35 -6.72
C SER A 368 -16.74 15.88 -6.43
N ALA A 369 -15.63 15.37 -6.99
CA ALA A 369 -15.13 14.03 -6.65
C ALA A 369 -14.82 13.90 -5.14
N ALA A 370 -14.33 14.96 -4.51
CA ALA A 370 -14.04 14.97 -3.07
C ALA A 370 -15.33 14.89 -2.24
N ASP A 371 -16.41 15.57 -2.65
CA ASP A 371 -17.71 15.50 -1.96
C ASP A 371 -18.30 14.08 -2.03
N GLN A 372 -18.20 13.43 -3.19
CA GLN A 372 -18.63 12.05 -3.36
C GLN A 372 -17.77 11.09 -2.52
N ALA A 373 -16.46 11.25 -2.58
CA ALA A 373 -15.51 10.46 -1.79
C ALA A 373 -15.77 10.59 -0.29
N ASN A 374 -16.11 11.80 0.19
CA ASN A 374 -16.45 12.07 1.59
C ASN A 374 -17.65 11.24 2.06
N ARG A 375 -18.70 11.16 1.24
CA ARG A 375 -19.86 10.30 1.52
C ARG A 375 -19.48 8.82 1.53
N ILE A 376 -18.71 8.36 0.54
CA ILE A 376 -18.40 6.94 0.34
C ILE A 376 -17.56 6.39 1.49
N TRP A 377 -16.52 7.08 1.95
CA TRP A 377 -15.71 6.54 3.05
C TRP A 377 -16.53 6.40 4.34
N LYS A 378 -17.46 7.34 4.60
CA LYS A 378 -18.38 7.26 5.75
C LYS A 378 -19.30 6.05 5.63
N GLU A 379 -19.88 5.85 4.45
CA GLU A 379 -20.75 4.71 4.16
C GLU A 379 -20.02 3.37 4.32
N MET A 380 -18.79 3.27 3.79
CA MET A 380 -17.94 2.10 3.99
C MET A 380 -17.71 1.84 5.48
N LEU A 381 -17.40 2.86 6.29
CA LEU A 381 -17.22 2.65 7.73
C LEU A 381 -18.50 2.21 8.45
N THR A 382 -19.67 2.73 8.06
CA THR A 382 -20.96 2.29 8.60
C THR A 382 -21.27 0.83 8.26
N ASN A 383 -20.90 0.39 7.05
CA ASN A 383 -21.17 -0.96 6.56
C ASN A 383 -20.10 -2.00 6.95
N TYR A 384 -19.04 -1.58 7.63
CA TYR A 384 -17.95 -2.46 8.07
C TYR A 384 -18.47 -3.59 8.95
N LYS A 385 -18.04 -4.82 8.65
CA LYS A 385 -18.22 -6.00 9.50
C LYS A 385 -16.85 -6.60 9.82
N PRO A 386 -16.53 -6.79 11.11
CA PRO A 386 -15.25 -7.38 11.47
C PRO A 386 -15.11 -8.81 10.94
N PRO A 387 -13.92 -9.21 10.47
CA PRO A 387 -13.67 -10.59 10.10
C PRO A 387 -13.77 -11.49 11.34
N ALA A 388 -14.28 -12.71 11.16
CA ALA A 388 -14.36 -13.69 12.25
C ALA A 388 -12.97 -13.98 12.83
N MET A 389 -12.87 -14.15 14.14
CA MET A 389 -11.64 -14.51 14.86
C MET A 389 -12.00 -15.43 16.02
N ASP A 390 -11.14 -16.40 16.30
CA ASP A 390 -11.31 -17.27 17.46
C ASP A 390 -11.21 -16.46 18.77
N ASP A 391 -12.19 -16.62 19.65
CA ASP A 391 -12.28 -15.84 20.89
C ASP A 391 -11.10 -16.12 21.84
N THR A 392 -10.55 -17.34 21.84
CA THR A 392 -9.39 -17.69 22.67
C THR A 392 -8.16 -16.96 22.17
N ILE A 393 -7.90 -16.98 20.86
CA ILE A 393 -6.78 -16.24 20.25
C ILE A 393 -6.93 -14.74 20.50
N LYS A 394 -8.15 -14.20 20.37
CA LYS A 394 -8.42 -12.78 20.62
C LYS A 394 -8.11 -12.41 22.08
N SER A 395 -8.59 -13.18 23.05
CA SER A 395 -8.31 -12.94 24.47
C SER A 395 -6.81 -13.05 24.80
N GLN A 396 -6.08 -14.00 24.20
CA GLN A 396 -4.63 -14.11 24.38
C GLN A 396 -3.87 -12.89 23.82
N LEU A 397 -4.30 -12.35 22.68
CA LEU A 397 -3.73 -11.11 22.16
C LEU A 397 -4.01 -9.91 23.06
N GLU A 398 -5.24 -9.78 23.56
CA GLU A 398 -5.64 -8.72 24.49
C GLU A 398 -4.79 -8.77 25.78
N GLU A 399 -4.60 -9.97 26.34
CA GLU A 399 -3.75 -10.20 27.52
C GLU A 399 -2.28 -9.85 27.24
N PHE A 400 -1.73 -10.30 26.10
CA PHE A 400 -0.36 -9.96 25.72
C PHE A 400 -0.15 -8.44 25.61
N VAL A 401 -1.05 -7.74 24.92
CA VAL A 401 -0.98 -6.28 24.76
C VAL A 401 -1.07 -5.58 26.12
N ALA A 402 -2.00 -6.00 26.99
CA ALA A 402 -2.15 -5.43 28.32
C ALA A 402 -0.89 -5.63 29.17
N SER A 403 -0.37 -6.86 29.28
CA SER A 403 0.84 -7.18 30.04
C SER A 403 2.04 -6.36 29.55
N ARG A 404 2.29 -6.34 28.24
CA ARG A 404 3.43 -5.59 27.67
C ARG A 404 3.32 -4.09 27.97
N LYS A 405 2.11 -3.52 27.93
CA LYS A 405 1.89 -2.11 28.29
C LYS A 405 2.10 -1.82 29.77
N GLU A 406 1.81 -2.76 30.67
CA GLU A 406 2.04 -2.63 32.11
C GLU A 406 3.54 -2.71 32.48
N GLU A 407 4.33 -3.43 31.68
CA GLU A 407 5.76 -3.62 31.88
C GLU A 407 6.61 -2.37 31.57
N MET A 408 6.03 -1.32 30.99
CA MET A 408 6.75 -0.09 30.63
C MET A 408 5.98 1.18 31.02
N PRO A 409 6.65 2.23 31.51
CA PRO A 409 6.03 3.54 31.70
C PRO A 409 5.63 4.15 30.34
N ASP A 410 4.73 5.14 30.33
CA ASP A 410 4.39 5.85 29.10
C ASP A 410 5.54 6.79 28.68
N GLU A 411 5.95 6.72 27.41
CA GLU A 411 6.89 7.66 26.79
C GLU A 411 6.19 8.39 25.65
N TRP A 412 6.08 9.71 25.75
CA TRP A 412 5.39 10.56 24.76
C TRP A 412 6.34 11.22 23.76
N TYR A 413 7.65 11.08 23.95
CA TYR A 413 8.70 11.74 23.16
C TYR A 413 9.89 10.82 22.91
#